data_AF-A0A6G9AN65-F1
#
_entry.id   AF-A0A6G9AN65-F1
#
_cell.length_a   1.000
_cell.length_b   1.000
_cell.length_c   1.000
_cell.angle_alpha   90.00
_cell.angle_beta   90.00
_cell.angle_gamma   90.00
#
_symmetry.space_group_name_H-M   'P 1'
#
loop_
_entity.id
_entity.type
_entity.pdbx_description
1 polymer ?
#
loop_
_entity_poly.entity_id
_entity_poly.type
_entity_poly.pdbx_seq_one_letter_code
_entity_poly.pdbx_strand_id
1 'polypeptide(L)'
;MEGSIKGASVLEYAFILKALFTIITLSISRSGSVITPVLYIGATADSFFGHTVGAYPGTFATIGFVSLLADTTNTPIASSILAIKLFGAAVAPYASVSCVIAFLMFGHRSLYSSQILSISKSRAITIETGKEISDVRNTIKNADIWFID
;
A
#
# COMPACT_ATOMS: atom_id res chain seq x y z
N MET A 1 -0.39 5.91 -15.06
CA MET A 1 -0.75 4.52 -14.75
C MET A 1 -0.70 3.63 -15.99
N GLU A 2 -1.64 3.72 -16.94
CA GLU A 2 -1.61 2.82 -18.12
C GLU A 2 -0.34 2.98 -18.95
N GLY A 3 0.12 4.22 -19.15
CA GLY A 3 1.42 4.49 -19.78
C GLY A 3 2.60 3.87 -19.02
N SER A 4 2.62 3.95 -17.68
CA SER A 4 3.66 3.33 -16.85
C SER A 4 3.71 1.82 -17.01
N ILE A 5 2.55 1.16 -17.04
CA ILE A 5 2.44 -0.30 -17.21
C ILE A 5 2.90 -0.73 -18.60
N LYS A 6 2.64 0.09 -19.63
CA LYS A 6 3.13 -0.12 -21.00
C LYS A 6 4.61 0.24 -21.19
N GLY A 7 5.28 0.76 -20.16
CA GLY A 7 6.69 1.16 -20.20
C GLY A 7 6.96 2.52 -20.86
N ALA A 8 5.95 3.38 -20.99
CA ALA A 8 6.14 4.75 -21.46
C ALA A 8 6.83 5.61 -20.39
N SER A 9 7.59 6.61 -20.82
CA SER A 9 8.20 7.60 -19.93
C SER A 9 7.11 8.41 -19.23
N VAL A 10 7.05 8.33 -17.91
CA VAL A 10 6.16 9.13 -17.07
C VAL A 10 7.00 10.16 -16.32
N LEU A 11 6.43 11.36 -16.09
CA LEU A 11 7.09 12.38 -15.27
C LEU A 11 7.51 11.79 -13.92
N GLU A 12 8.80 11.91 -13.61
CA GLU A 12 9.41 11.34 -12.41
C GLU A 12 8.75 11.83 -11.12
N TYR A 13 8.28 13.08 -11.09
CA TYR A 13 7.63 13.70 -9.93
C TYR A 13 6.10 13.49 -9.89
N ALA A 14 5.52 12.77 -10.85
CA ALA A 14 4.07 12.60 -10.96
C ALA A 14 3.48 11.83 -9.75
N PHE A 15 4.23 10.89 -9.17
CA PHE A 15 3.77 10.14 -8.00
C PHE A 15 3.64 11.05 -6.76
N ILE A 16 4.60 11.96 -6.54
CA ILE A 16 4.60 12.91 -5.43
C ILE A 16 3.44 13.88 -5.57
N LEU A 17 3.28 14.48 -6.76
CA LEU A 17 2.18 15.41 -7.02
C LEU A 17 0.83 14.72 -6.82
N LYS A 18 0.66 13.49 -7.33
CA LYS A 18 -0.59 12.75 -7.15
C LYS A 18 -0.86 12.45 -5.68
N ALA A 19 0.17 12.07 -4.91
CA ALA A 19 0.04 11.85 -3.47
C ALA A 19 -0.40 13.14 -2.74
N LEU A 20 0.25 14.27 -3.03
CA LEU A 20 -0.07 15.56 -2.42
C LEU A 20 -1.52 15.99 -2.71
N PHE A 21 -1.92 15.97 -3.99
CA PHE A 21 -3.29 16.31 -4.37
C PHE A 21 -4.32 15.35 -3.77
N THR A 22 -3.98 14.08 -3.61
CA THR A 22 -4.86 13.10 -2.96
C THR A 22 -5.04 13.42 -1.48
N ILE A 23 -3.96 13.74 -0.77
CA ILE A 23 -4.03 14.14 0.65
C ILE A 23 -4.88 15.40 0.81
N ILE A 24 -4.66 16.42 -0.02
CA ILE A 24 -5.43 17.67 0.02
C ILE A 24 -6.92 17.37 -0.26
N THR A 25 -7.20 16.56 -1.29
CA THR A 25 -8.58 16.22 -1.68
C THR A 25 -9.29 15.43 -0.59
N LEU A 26 -8.64 14.45 0.04
CA LEU A 26 -9.22 13.66 1.13
C LEU A 26 -9.35 14.45 2.44
N SER A 27 -8.50 15.46 2.65
CA SER A 27 -8.62 16.35 3.80
C SER A 27 -9.87 17.23 3.68
N ILE A 28 -10.26 17.61 2.46
CA ILE A 28 -11.45 18.42 2.18
C ILE A 28 -12.70 17.52 2.04
N SER A 29 -12.56 16.41 1.33
CA SER A 29 -13.65 15.48 1.03
C SER A 29 -13.69 14.32 2.01
N ARG A 30 -14.75 14.25 2.83
CA ARG A 30 -15.00 13.14 3.76
C ARG A 30 -15.42 11.84 3.04
N SER A 31 -15.67 11.89 1.74
CA SER A 31 -16.16 10.74 0.96
C SER A 31 -15.43 10.67 -0.38
N GLY A 32 -14.77 9.54 -0.66
CA GLY A 32 -14.02 9.35 -1.89
C GLY A 32 -13.27 8.03 -1.91
N SER A 33 -13.05 7.49 -3.11
CA SER A 33 -12.26 6.27 -3.29
C SER A 33 -10.77 6.58 -3.12
N VAL A 34 -10.17 6.05 -2.06
CA VAL A 34 -8.72 6.18 -1.79
C VAL A 34 -7.88 5.18 -2.57
N ILE A 35 -8.50 4.14 -3.10
CA ILE A 35 -7.81 3.00 -3.74
C ILE A 35 -7.17 3.41 -5.07
N THR A 36 -7.92 4.07 -5.96
CA THR A 36 -7.42 4.44 -7.30
C THR A 36 -6.20 5.37 -7.25
N PRO A 37 -6.16 6.41 -6.38
CA PRO A 37 -4.95 7.19 -6.18
C PRO A 37 -3.76 6.37 -5.69
N VAL A 38 -3.97 5.48 -4.71
CA VAL A 38 -2.91 4.61 -4.18
C VAL A 38 -2.32 3.73 -5.29
N LEU A 39 -3.18 3.09 -6.07
CA LEU A 39 -2.78 2.28 -7.22
C LEU A 39 -1.95 3.08 -8.26
N TYR A 40 -2.37 4.32 -8.55
CA TYR A 40 -1.63 5.20 -9.43
C TYR A 40 -0.26 5.56 -8.87
N ILE A 41 -0.19 5.93 -7.58
CA ILE A 41 1.06 6.31 -6.90
C ILE A 41 2.03 5.14 -6.90
N GLY A 42 1.57 3.94 -6.56
CA GLY A 42 2.40 2.73 -6.58
C GLY A 42 2.96 2.43 -7.98
N ALA A 43 2.11 2.46 -9.00
CA ALA A 43 2.55 2.20 -10.37
C ALA A 43 3.56 3.23 -10.90
N THR A 44 3.41 4.49 -10.51
CA THR A 44 4.28 5.57 -11.00
C THR A 44 5.59 5.68 -10.21
N ALA A 45 5.57 5.46 -8.89
CA ALA A 45 6.77 5.44 -8.07
C ALA A 45 7.70 4.29 -8.45
N ASP A 46 7.16 3.09 -8.64
CA ASP A 46 7.96 1.92 -8.97
C ASP A 46 8.40 1.91 -10.44
N SER A 47 7.61 2.50 -11.35
CA SER A 47 8.07 2.77 -12.72
C SER A 47 9.29 3.69 -12.76
N PHE A 48 9.35 4.70 -11.88
CA PHE A 48 10.50 5.57 -11.74
C PHE A 48 11.70 4.81 -11.15
N PHE A 49 11.47 3.95 -10.14
CA PHE A 49 12.50 3.08 -9.59
C PHE A 49 13.05 2.08 -10.63
N GLY A 50 12.20 1.51 -11.48
CA GLY A 50 12.63 0.66 -12.59
C GLY A 50 13.55 1.40 -13.56
N HIS A 51 13.25 2.68 -13.84
CA HIS A 51 14.09 3.53 -14.69
C HIS A 51 15.46 3.81 -14.06
N THR A 52 15.53 4.05 -12.74
CA THR A 52 16.81 4.31 -12.06
C THR A 52 17.69 3.07 -11.93
N VAL A 53 17.08 1.88 -11.78
CA VAL A 53 17.80 0.59 -11.73
C VAL A 53 18.18 0.08 -13.14
N GLY A 54 17.64 0.67 -14.20
CA GLY A 54 17.89 0.25 -15.58
C GLY A 54 17.14 -1.02 -15.99
N ALA A 55 16.06 -1.37 -15.29
CA ALA A 55 15.21 -2.50 -15.59
C ALA A 55 13.96 -2.09 -16.38
N TYR A 56 13.17 -3.05 -16.87
CA TYR A 56 11.96 -2.74 -17.64
C TYR A 56 10.91 -2.03 -16.75
N PRO A 57 10.58 -0.75 -17.03
CA PRO A 57 9.76 0.06 -16.12
C PRO A 57 8.33 -0.46 -15.98
N GLY A 58 7.80 -1.14 -17.01
CA GLY A 58 6.45 -1.73 -16.96
C GLY A 58 6.32 -2.82 -15.91
N THR A 59 7.33 -3.69 -15.75
CA THR A 59 7.29 -4.77 -14.76
C THR A 59 7.32 -4.20 -13.35
N PHE A 60 8.19 -3.23 -13.07
CA PHE A 60 8.21 -2.55 -11.79
C PHE A 60 6.91 -1.80 -11.52
N ALA A 61 6.36 -1.08 -12.50
CA ALA A 61 5.06 -0.41 -12.37
C ALA A 61 3.94 -1.37 -11.92
N THR A 62 3.91 -2.59 -12.45
CA THR A 62 2.93 -3.61 -12.04
C THR A 62 3.19 -4.15 -10.64
N ILE A 63 4.45 -4.31 -10.24
CA ILE A 63 4.82 -4.75 -8.88
C ILE A 63 4.40 -3.67 -7.88
N GLY A 64 4.77 -2.41 -8.10
CA GLY A 64 4.39 -1.28 -7.24
C GLY A 64 2.89 -1.05 -7.14
N PHE A 65 2.15 -1.22 -8.24
CA PHE A 65 0.69 -1.13 -8.27
C PHE A 65 0.05 -2.09 -7.24
N VAL A 66 0.49 -3.35 -7.23
CA VAL A 66 -0.09 -4.37 -6.35
C VAL A 66 0.47 -4.28 -4.94
N SER A 67 1.79 -4.07 -4.81
CA SER A 67 2.49 -4.04 -3.54
C SER A 67 1.97 -2.91 -2.64
N LEU A 68 1.78 -1.71 -3.20
CA LEU A 68 1.26 -0.58 -2.43
C LEU A 68 -0.23 -0.77 -2.05
N LEU A 69 -1.00 -1.50 -2.86
CA LEU A 69 -2.35 -1.89 -2.47
C LEU A 69 -2.31 -2.85 -1.28
N ALA A 70 -1.50 -3.93 -1.36
CA ALA A 70 -1.36 -4.92 -0.29
C ALA A 70 -0.94 -4.31 1.04
N ASP A 71 0.00 -3.36 0.99
CA ASP A 71 0.50 -2.55 2.09
C ASP A 71 -0.64 -1.78 2.76
N THR A 72 -1.33 -0.94 1.99
CA THR A 72 -2.36 -0.04 2.52
C THR A 72 -3.63 -0.75 2.97
N THR A 73 -4.00 -1.89 2.38
CA THR A 73 -5.22 -2.64 2.74
C THR A 73 -4.98 -3.80 3.70
N ASN A 74 -3.72 -4.12 4.02
CA ASN A 74 -3.34 -5.30 4.81
C ASN A 74 -3.85 -6.64 4.24
N THR A 75 -4.00 -6.76 2.92
CA THR A 75 -4.53 -7.99 2.28
C THR A 75 -3.56 -8.56 1.24
N PRO A 76 -2.39 -9.07 1.65
CA PRO A 76 -1.36 -9.53 0.70
C PRO A 76 -1.84 -10.69 -0.18
N ILE A 77 -2.68 -11.58 0.34
CA ILE A 77 -3.23 -12.72 -0.41
C ILE A 77 -4.18 -12.23 -1.51
N ALA A 78 -5.11 -11.33 -1.18
CA ALA A 78 -6.05 -10.78 -2.14
C ALA A 78 -5.33 -9.97 -3.23
N SER A 79 -4.34 -9.17 -2.83
CA SER A 79 -3.52 -8.40 -3.78
C SER A 79 -2.68 -9.32 -4.69
N SER A 80 -2.15 -10.43 -4.19
CA SER A 80 -1.43 -11.41 -5.02
C SER A 80 -2.34 -12.04 -6.09
N ILE A 81 -3.58 -12.40 -5.72
CA ILE A 81 -4.58 -12.91 -6.68
C ILE A 81 -4.95 -11.83 -7.70
N LEU A 82 -5.07 -10.57 -7.25
CA LEU A 82 -5.32 -9.43 -8.13
C LEU A 82 -4.20 -9.25 -9.16
N ALA A 83 -2.93 -9.42 -8.76
CA ALA A 83 -1.78 -9.35 -9.66
C ALA A 83 -1.89 -10.37 -10.81
N ILE A 84 -2.20 -11.62 -10.46
CA ILE A 84 -2.39 -12.71 -11.44
C ILE A 84 -3.49 -12.34 -12.43
N LYS A 85 -4.62 -11.81 -11.92
CA LYS A 85 -5.79 -11.50 -12.73
C LYS A 85 -5.58 -10.32 -13.68
N LEU A 86 -4.80 -9.32 -13.28
CA LEU A 86 -4.58 -8.11 -14.09
C LEU A 86 -3.38 -8.20 -15.03
N PHE A 87 -2.29 -8.83 -14.58
CA PHE A 87 -1.00 -8.79 -15.30
C PHE A 87 -0.52 -10.16 -15.76
N GLY A 88 -1.23 -11.24 -15.40
CA GLY A 88 -0.92 -12.60 -15.78
C GLY A 88 0.07 -13.31 -14.85
N ALA A 89 0.25 -14.61 -15.09
CA ALA A 89 1.02 -15.49 -14.22
C ALA A 89 2.54 -15.25 -14.25
N ALA A 90 3.06 -14.58 -15.29
CA ALA A 90 4.50 -14.33 -15.43
C ALA A 90 5.03 -13.32 -14.39
N VAL A 91 4.25 -12.29 -14.07
CA VAL A 91 4.64 -11.24 -13.12
C VAL A 91 4.16 -11.53 -11.69
N ALA A 92 3.14 -12.38 -11.58
CA ALA A 92 2.53 -12.79 -10.31
C ALA A 92 3.50 -13.19 -9.19
N PRO A 93 4.52 -14.06 -9.39
CA PRO A 93 5.40 -14.45 -8.29
C PRO A 93 6.20 -13.27 -7.74
N TYR A 94 6.71 -12.40 -8.61
CA TYR A 94 7.45 -11.19 -8.21
C TYR A 94 6.56 -10.23 -7.44
N ALA A 95 5.35 -9.97 -7.94
CA ALA A 95 4.37 -9.12 -7.27
C ALA A 95 3.94 -9.69 -5.91
N SER A 96 3.76 -11.01 -5.81
CA SER A 96 3.32 -11.67 -4.56
C SER A 96 4.38 -11.55 -3.46
N VAL A 97 5.66 -11.77 -3.80
CA VAL A 97 6.76 -11.58 -2.84
C VAL A 97 6.83 -10.14 -2.38
N SER A 98 6.72 -9.17 -3.30
CA SER A 98 6.69 -7.75 -2.95
C SER A 98 5.52 -7.41 -2.02
N CYS A 99 4.32 -7.94 -2.28
CA CYS A 99 3.15 -7.74 -1.43
C CYS A 99 3.36 -8.21 0.00
N VAL A 100 4.02 -9.37 0.17
CA VAL A 100 4.32 -9.90 1.51
C VAL A 100 5.32 -9.01 2.23
N ILE A 101 6.39 -8.58 1.55
CA ILE A 101 7.40 -7.69 2.13
C ILE A 101 6.76 -6.37 2.56
N ALA A 102 5.97 -5.74 1.68
CA ALA A 102 5.30 -4.48 1.98
C ALA A 102 4.29 -4.65 3.15
N PHE A 103 3.50 -5.72 3.13
CA PHE A 103 2.61 -6.05 4.24
C PHE A 103 3.32 -6.16 5.59
N LEU A 104 4.54 -6.72 5.63
CA LEU A 104 5.33 -6.80 6.86
C LEU A 104 5.86 -5.43 7.29
N MET A 105 6.30 -4.60 6.34
CA MET A 105 6.84 -3.25 6.61
C MET A 105 5.76 -2.28 7.11
N PHE A 106 4.52 -2.34 6.60
CA PHE A 106 3.45 -1.42 7.01
C PHE A 106 2.93 -1.63 8.44
N GLY A 107 3.18 -2.80 9.03
CA GLY A 107 2.70 -3.14 10.37
C GLY A 107 1.16 -3.15 10.47
N HIS A 108 0.59 -2.73 11.60
CA HIS A 108 -0.85 -2.87 11.87
C HIS A 108 -1.71 -1.67 11.38
N ARG A 109 -1.16 -0.80 10.55
CA ARG A 109 -1.92 0.31 9.92
C ARG A 109 -2.70 -0.23 8.72
N SER A 110 -3.93 0.22 8.52
CA SER A 110 -4.73 -0.09 7.34
C SER A 110 -5.54 1.14 6.93
N LEU A 111 -5.90 1.22 5.66
CA LEU A 111 -6.93 2.15 5.16
C LEU A 111 -8.31 1.85 5.75
N TYR A 112 -8.58 0.59 6.08
CA TYR A 112 -9.86 0.18 6.65
C TYR A 112 -9.78 0.14 8.17
N SER A 113 -10.30 1.18 8.82
CA SER A 113 -10.22 1.28 10.29
C SER A 113 -11.07 0.23 11.01
N SER A 114 -12.17 -0.23 10.40
CA SER A 114 -13.04 -1.29 10.93
C SER A 114 -12.53 -2.71 10.62
N GLN A 115 -11.37 -2.84 9.98
CA GLN A 115 -10.77 -4.15 9.75
C GLN A 115 -10.40 -4.77 11.10
N ILE A 116 -10.81 -6.02 11.30
CA ILE A 116 -10.52 -6.77 12.53
C ILE A 116 -9.13 -7.41 12.39
N LEU A 117 -8.26 -7.15 13.35
CA LEU A 117 -6.93 -7.75 13.41
C LEU A 117 -7.04 -9.17 13.99
N SER A 118 -6.98 -10.17 13.11
CA SER A 118 -7.04 -11.59 13.52
C SER A 118 -5.68 -12.20 13.85
N ILE A 119 -4.57 -11.58 13.42
CA ILE A 119 -3.21 -12.12 13.59
C ILE A 119 -2.27 -10.95 13.90
N SER A 120 -1.41 -11.10 14.92
CA SER A 120 -0.31 -10.17 15.16
C SER A 120 0.84 -10.43 14.18
N LYS A 121 1.28 -9.39 13.47
CA LYS A 121 2.37 -9.47 12.48
C LYS A 121 3.75 -9.63 13.12
N SER A 122 3.91 -9.33 14.41
CA SER A 122 5.20 -9.38 15.09
C SER A 122 5.04 -9.62 16.59
N ARG A 123 5.81 -10.58 17.13
CA ARG A 123 5.88 -10.87 18.57
C ARG A 123 6.33 -9.68 19.42
N ALA A 124 7.04 -8.72 18.83
CA ALA A 124 7.52 -7.52 19.51
C ALA A 124 6.40 -6.49 19.80
N ILE A 125 5.23 -6.63 19.18
CA ILE A 125 4.10 -5.71 19.34
C ILE A 125 2.94 -6.49 19.98
N THR A 126 2.75 -6.28 21.28
CA THR A 126 1.60 -6.83 22.02
C THR A 126 0.36 -6.02 21.67
N ILE A 127 -0.46 -6.55 20.78
CA ILE A 127 -1.77 -5.99 20.41
C ILE A 127 -2.87 -6.99 20.71
N GLU A 128 -3.97 -6.50 21.27
CA GLU A 128 -5.15 -7.32 21.50
C GLU A 128 -5.76 -7.73 20.15
N THR A 129 -5.67 -9.02 19.85
CA THR A 129 -6.21 -9.63 18.64
C THR A 129 -7.73 -9.78 18.79
N GLY A 130 -8.50 -9.62 17.71
CA GLY A 130 -9.96 -9.70 17.73
C GLY A 130 -10.70 -8.37 17.90
N LYS A 131 -9.97 -7.25 17.99
CA LYS A 131 -10.52 -5.89 17.97
C LYS A 131 -10.34 -5.22 16.60
N GLU A 132 -11.14 -4.19 16.34
CA GLU A 132 -10.96 -3.35 15.15
C GLU A 132 -9.63 -2.56 15.23
N ILE A 133 -9.05 -2.25 14.08
CA ILE A 133 -7.82 -1.43 13.98
C ILE A 133 -8.01 -0.04 14.62
N SER A 134 -9.22 0.53 14.57
CA SER A 134 -9.63 1.75 15.29
C SER A 134 -9.37 1.64 16.79
N ASP A 135 -9.87 0.58 17.41
CA ASP A 135 -9.81 0.38 18.85
C ASP A 135 -8.38 0.11 19.31
N VAL A 136 -7.65 -0.74 18.57
CA VAL A 136 -6.23 -1.01 18.85
C VAL A 136 -5.40 0.28 18.78
N ARG A 137 -5.68 1.16 17.80
CA ARG A 137 -5.01 2.46 17.69
C ARG A 137 -5.32 3.38 18.87
N ASN A 138 -6.58 3.41 19.33
CA ASN A 138 -6.99 4.25 20.46
C ASN A 138 -6.36 3.76 21.77
N THR A 139 -6.22 2.44 21.98
CA THR A 139 -5.53 1.89 23.16
C THR A 139 -4.06 2.28 23.20
N ILE A 140 -3.33 2.17 22.09
CA ILE A 140 -1.92 2.58 22.00
C ILE A 140 -1.80 4.09 22.23
N LYS A 141 -2.64 4.89 21.55
CA LYS A 141 -2.62 6.34 21.71
C LYS A 141 -2.87 6.75 23.15
N ASN A 142 -3.83 6.13 23.84
CA ASN A 142 -4.12 6.39 25.25
C ASN A 142 -2.96 5.98 26.16
N ALA A 143 -2.27 4.87 25.90
CA ALA A 143 -1.10 4.47 26.68
C ALA A 143 0.03 5.50 26.58
N ASP A 144 0.31 6.05 25.39
CA ASP A 144 1.37 7.05 25.18
C ASP A 144 1.09 8.38 25.91
N ILE A 145 -0.18 8.76 26.11
CA ILE A 145 -0.55 9.99 26.83
C ILE A 145 -0.24 9.88 28.33
N TRP A 146 -0.35 8.67 28.92
CA TRP A 146 0.00 8.43 30.33
C TRP A 146 1.52 8.45 30.60
N PHE A 147 2.36 8.44 29.55
CA PHE A 147 3.82 8.55 29.68
C PHE A 147 4.35 9.99 29.52
N ILE A 148 3.47 10.98 29.29
CA ILE A 148 3.84 12.38 29.06
C ILE A 148 3.56 13.29 30.29
N ASP A 149 3.02 12.73 31.39
CA ASP A 149 2.85 13.43 32.67
C ASP A 149 3.90 13.00 33.73
#